data_AF-A0AAD7VXG0-F1
#
_entry.id   AF-A0AAD7VXG0-F1
#
_cell.length_a   1.000
_cell.length_b   1.000
_cell.length_c   1.000
_cell.angle_alpha   90.00
_cell.angle_beta   90.00
_cell.angle_gamma   90.00
#
_symmetry.space_group_name_H-M   'P 1'
#
loop_
_entity.id
_entity.type
_entity.pdbx_description
1 polymer ?
#
loop_
_entity_poly.entity_id
_entity_poly.type
_entity_poly.pdbx_seq_one_letter_code
_entity_poly.pdbx_strand_id
1 'polypeptide(L)'
;MFTIITANVRGLRDPTKRAAVFSSLRAMRGDVYLLQEVHLRDEEDAAAFTQEWRGRRLEVFRDLPGCLSTTRSLILGGDFNVSLDTGVGEGGIDYSARALAELVRDFSLVDAFRAAHPTDPGFTWRNSRGAESRLDYIFMGGGQSGVKCVLLPSWASDHDALRVSLPMDRPKWGRGVWRLNSSLLGSDAFVIAFTRFYGSVRTLRSLFTSVVEWWEAAKSRLAIFCRRFAVGARRRDGAGVARWVASLAYLHGRLNRGEPVDWAVYEGAKERLRGLLEARAKALAFQARLRELEEGERPTAYFFQAARARRGASVIAGWRRTDGTLAEGSAMMAVAESYYADLFSRRACDPAAEARLLDCVSARLGAEEAQAMEADVTLEEVREALFSLRDGRAPGHDGFPREFYVAFWHLLGPDLLEVYRTLLKRGALSASMRKGVLVLLHKGGDRTELGNWRPLTLLNTDYKVLAKVATARLRRVMGGLVSQDQTCGVPGRSCSWNLILLRDVLDWVEERNLPLGLVSIDQEKAFDRVQHGFLFGVLGRMGFGPRFIGWVRTLYAGAYSCVRVNGFLSGPVEQLGGVRQGCPLSPLLYVLFMEPFAELVRGTRASTVFGSRGGGRES
;
A
#
# COMPACT_ATOMS: atom_id res chain seq x y z
N MET A 1 6.91 1.73 -24.89
CA MET A 1 5.62 1.34 -25.50
C MET A 1 4.61 0.99 -24.43
N PHE A 2 3.51 1.72 -24.33
CA PHE A 2 2.37 1.38 -23.49
C PHE A 2 1.70 0.09 -24.00
N THR A 3 1.32 -0.85 -23.13
CA THR A 3 0.76 -2.15 -23.53
C THR A 3 -0.65 -2.33 -22.99
N ILE A 4 -1.58 -2.68 -23.87
CA ILE A 4 -2.96 -3.05 -23.56
C ILE A 4 -3.14 -4.54 -23.88
N ILE A 5 -3.78 -5.27 -22.98
CA ILE A 5 -4.07 -6.70 -23.17
C ILE A 5 -5.56 -6.92 -22.97
N THR A 6 -6.26 -7.46 -23.97
CA THR A 6 -7.59 -8.04 -23.75
C THR A 6 -7.45 -9.53 -23.52
N ALA A 7 -8.10 -10.05 -22.48
CA ALA A 7 -8.00 -11.44 -22.10
C ALA A 7 -9.31 -11.93 -21.48
N ASN A 8 -9.92 -12.88 -22.17
CA ASN A 8 -11.00 -13.69 -21.65
C ASN A 8 -10.50 -14.64 -20.56
N VAL A 9 -11.27 -14.72 -19.48
CA VAL A 9 -11.00 -15.57 -18.33
C VAL A 9 -12.29 -16.26 -17.91
N ARG A 10 -12.22 -17.56 -17.61
CA ARG A 10 -13.38 -18.31 -17.12
C ARG A 10 -13.19 -18.71 -15.67
N GLY A 11 -14.19 -18.47 -14.82
CA GLY A 11 -14.28 -19.05 -13.49
C GLY A 11 -13.44 -18.35 -12.42
N LEU A 12 -13.28 -17.03 -12.45
CA LEU A 12 -12.66 -16.23 -11.39
C LEU A 12 -13.37 -16.32 -10.02
N ARG A 13 -14.54 -16.97 -9.94
CA ARG A 13 -15.17 -17.35 -8.67
C ARG A 13 -14.30 -18.31 -7.87
N ASP A 14 -13.56 -19.20 -8.55
CA ASP A 14 -12.61 -20.07 -7.86
C ASP A 14 -11.40 -19.25 -7.37
N PRO A 15 -11.16 -19.17 -6.04
CA PRO A 15 -10.11 -18.31 -5.52
C PRO A 15 -8.70 -18.73 -5.96
N THR A 16 -8.48 -20.03 -6.17
CA THR A 16 -7.20 -20.57 -6.66
C THR A 16 -6.97 -20.16 -8.10
N LYS A 17 -7.97 -20.37 -8.96
CA LYS A 17 -7.92 -20.02 -10.38
C LYS A 17 -7.75 -18.51 -10.54
N ARG A 18 -8.48 -17.71 -9.76
CA ARG A 18 -8.35 -16.24 -9.74
C ARG A 18 -6.93 -15.79 -9.40
N ALA A 19 -6.31 -16.37 -8.37
CA ALA A 19 -4.93 -16.06 -8.00
C ALA A 19 -3.94 -16.46 -9.11
N ALA A 20 -4.13 -17.62 -9.74
CA ALA A 20 -3.33 -18.10 -10.87
C ALA A 20 -3.46 -17.18 -12.10
N VAL A 21 -4.67 -16.74 -12.43
CA VAL A 21 -4.96 -15.79 -13.52
C VAL A 21 -4.25 -14.46 -13.27
N PHE A 22 -4.43 -13.83 -12.10
CA PHE A 22 -3.78 -12.55 -11.81
C PHE A 22 -2.26 -12.63 -11.77
N SER A 23 -1.70 -13.75 -11.29
CA SER A 23 -0.26 -14.02 -11.37
C SER A 23 0.23 -14.08 -12.82
N SER A 24 -0.53 -14.75 -13.70
CA SER A 24 -0.22 -14.88 -15.12
C SER A 24 -0.29 -13.54 -15.84
N LEU A 25 -1.34 -12.75 -15.60
CA LEU A 25 -1.50 -11.42 -16.17
C LEU A 25 -0.33 -10.51 -15.78
N ARG A 26 0.08 -10.48 -14.50
CA ARG A 26 1.28 -9.74 -14.06
C ARG A 26 2.55 -10.14 -14.81
N ALA A 27 2.68 -11.40 -15.20
CA ALA A 27 3.82 -11.88 -15.97
C ALA A 27 3.81 -11.38 -17.43
N MET A 28 2.63 -11.11 -17.99
CA MET A 28 2.48 -10.55 -19.35
C MET A 28 2.94 -9.09 -19.45
N ARG A 29 3.04 -8.37 -18.32
CA ARG A 29 3.51 -6.97 -18.25
C ARG A 29 2.68 -5.99 -19.12
N GLY A 30 1.37 -6.19 -19.16
CA GLY A 30 0.42 -5.17 -19.64
C GLY A 30 0.35 -3.98 -18.69
N ASP A 31 0.19 -2.78 -19.25
CA ASP A 31 -0.09 -1.55 -18.51
C ASP A 31 -1.61 -1.43 -18.23
N VAL A 32 -2.44 -1.87 -19.18
CA VAL A 32 -3.91 -2.01 -19.05
C VAL A 32 -4.32 -3.44 -19.40
N TYR A 33 -5.24 -4.00 -18.61
CA TYR A 33 -5.88 -5.28 -18.89
C TYR A 33 -7.38 -5.08 -19.04
N LEU A 34 -7.94 -5.49 -20.17
CA LEU A 34 -9.37 -5.58 -20.44
C LEU A 34 -9.75 -7.04 -20.19
N LEU A 35 -10.25 -7.34 -18.99
CA LEU A 35 -10.56 -8.71 -18.58
C LEU A 35 -12.06 -8.95 -18.72
N GLN A 36 -12.42 -10.02 -19.42
CA GLN A 36 -13.81 -10.45 -19.58
C GLN A 36 -14.01 -11.77 -18.82
N GLU A 37 -14.93 -11.79 -17.87
CA GLU A 37 -15.37 -13.04 -17.22
C GLU A 37 -16.56 -13.58 -18.00
N VAL A 38 -16.38 -14.76 -18.58
CA VAL A 38 -17.32 -15.33 -19.58
C VAL A 38 -18.24 -16.39 -18.99
N HIS A 39 -18.17 -16.68 -17.68
CA HIS A 39 -18.91 -17.79 -17.09
C HIS A 39 -20.02 -17.34 -16.12
N LEU A 40 -21.25 -17.31 -16.65
CA LEU A 40 -22.51 -17.31 -15.91
C LEU A 40 -22.83 -18.78 -15.56
N ARG A 41 -22.85 -19.16 -14.27
CA ARG A 41 -22.97 -20.57 -13.88
C ARG A 41 -24.41 -21.04 -13.70
N ASP A 42 -25.34 -20.12 -13.52
CA ASP A 42 -26.71 -20.38 -13.13
C ASP A 42 -27.68 -19.36 -13.78
N GLU A 43 -28.98 -19.70 -13.80
CA GLU A 43 -30.03 -18.82 -14.32
C GLU A 43 -30.12 -17.50 -13.55
N GLU A 44 -29.69 -17.47 -12.28
CA GLU A 44 -29.61 -16.26 -11.47
C GLU A 44 -28.53 -15.30 -11.97
N ASP A 45 -27.34 -15.78 -12.33
CA ASP A 45 -26.27 -14.97 -12.92
C ASP A 45 -26.71 -14.35 -14.26
N ALA A 46 -27.39 -15.15 -15.09
CA ALA A 46 -27.93 -14.68 -16.36
C ALA A 46 -29.05 -13.65 -16.16
N ALA A 47 -29.93 -13.85 -15.18
CA ALA A 47 -30.98 -12.91 -14.82
C ALA A 47 -30.40 -11.60 -14.27
N ALA A 48 -29.41 -11.68 -13.37
CA ALA A 48 -28.72 -10.52 -12.82
C ALA A 48 -27.98 -9.72 -13.91
N PHE A 49 -27.26 -10.38 -14.82
CA PHE A 49 -26.60 -9.71 -15.95
C PHE A 49 -27.61 -9.04 -16.88
N THR A 50 -28.73 -9.72 -17.17
CA THR A 50 -29.81 -9.17 -18.00
C THR A 50 -30.48 -7.96 -17.33
N GLN A 51 -30.63 -7.99 -16.00
CA GLN A 51 -31.26 -6.93 -15.22
C GLN A 51 -30.34 -5.71 -15.02
N GLU A 52 -29.03 -5.93 -14.82
CA GLU A 52 -28.02 -4.88 -14.59
C GLU A 52 -27.53 -4.23 -15.89
N TRP A 53 -27.27 -5.02 -16.94
CA TRP A 53 -26.64 -4.53 -18.18
C TRP A 53 -27.63 -4.32 -19.33
N ARG A 54 -28.92 -4.64 -19.12
CA ARG A 54 -30.08 -4.40 -20.01
C ARG A 54 -29.69 -4.20 -21.47
N GLY A 55 -29.35 -5.28 -22.18
CA GLY A 55 -29.12 -5.16 -23.61
C GLY A 55 -28.85 -6.47 -24.30
N ARG A 56 -29.51 -6.69 -25.44
CA ARG A 56 -29.00 -7.63 -26.46
C ARG A 56 -27.74 -7.04 -27.09
N ARG A 57 -26.78 -7.86 -27.53
CA ARG A 57 -25.49 -7.45 -28.14
C ARG A 57 -25.59 -6.25 -29.11
N LEU A 58 -26.64 -6.21 -29.92
CA LEU A 58 -26.92 -5.11 -30.86
C LEU A 58 -27.25 -3.77 -30.19
N GLU A 59 -28.03 -3.78 -29.11
CA GLU A 59 -28.45 -2.57 -28.38
C GLU A 59 -27.23 -1.90 -27.74
N VAL A 60 -26.34 -2.70 -27.14
CA VAL A 60 -25.07 -2.21 -26.58
C VAL A 60 -24.26 -1.44 -27.62
N PHE A 61 -24.11 -1.96 -28.84
CA PHE A 61 -23.37 -1.27 -29.90
C PHE A 61 -24.06 0.01 -30.39
N ARG A 62 -25.40 0.10 -30.31
CA ARG A 62 -26.15 1.29 -30.68
C ARG A 62 -26.09 2.40 -29.62
N ASP A 63 -25.93 2.04 -28.36
CA ASP A 63 -25.86 3.01 -27.25
C ASP A 63 -24.43 3.52 -27.00
N LEU A 64 -23.41 2.73 -27.36
CA LEU A 64 -22.01 3.09 -27.18
C LEU A 64 -21.60 4.46 -27.76
N PRO A 65 -22.04 4.91 -28.95
CA PRO A 65 -21.65 6.20 -29.51
C PRO A 65 -21.81 7.39 -28.54
N GLY A 66 -22.89 7.43 -27.76
CA GLY A 66 -23.12 8.48 -26.76
C GLY A 66 -22.08 8.50 -25.64
N CYS A 67 -21.41 7.37 -25.38
CA CYS A 67 -20.36 7.23 -24.38
C CYS A 67 -18.95 7.47 -24.93
N LEU A 68 -18.78 7.42 -26.26
CA LEU A 68 -17.47 7.48 -26.92
C LEU A 68 -17.09 8.88 -27.39
N SER A 69 -18.02 9.85 -27.36
CA SER A 69 -17.75 11.24 -27.73
C SER A 69 -16.72 11.88 -26.79
N THR A 70 -15.50 12.10 -27.31
CA THR A 70 -14.40 12.72 -26.55
C THR A 70 -13.45 13.47 -27.46
N THR A 71 -12.78 14.49 -26.92
CA THR A 71 -11.68 15.20 -27.58
C THR A 71 -10.32 14.50 -27.41
N ARG A 72 -10.28 13.38 -26.67
CA ARG A 72 -9.07 12.60 -26.40
C ARG A 72 -8.91 11.45 -27.38
N SER A 73 -7.72 10.85 -27.43
CA SER A 73 -7.50 9.61 -28.18
C SER A 73 -8.37 8.48 -27.61
N LEU A 74 -9.17 7.87 -28.48
CA LEU A 74 -10.06 6.77 -28.12
C LEU A 74 -9.37 5.42 -28.38
N ILE A 75 -9.47 4.53 -27.39
CA ILE A 75 -9.10 3.12 -27.50
C ILE A 75 -10.28 2.29 -26.98
N LEU A 76 -10.77 1.39 -27.82
CA LEU A 76 -11.90 0.50 -27.53
C LEU A 76 -11.41 -0.93 -27.69
N GLY A 77 -11.65 -1.82 -26.72
CA GLY A 77 -11.20 -3.20 -26.89
C GLY A 77 -11.89 -4.18 -25.95
N GLY A 78 -11.87 -5.45 -26.35
CA GLY A 78 -12.50 -6.53 -25.63
C GLY A 78 -12.88 -7.70 -26.53
N ASP A 79 -13.63 -8.63 -25.96
CA ASP A 79 -14.38 -9.64 -26.69
C ASP A 79 -15.75 -9.08 -27.06
N PHE A 80 -16.02 -8.98 -28.37
CA PHE A 80 -17.26 -8.43 -28.89
C PHE A 80 -18.26 -9.52 -29.29
N ASN A 81 -17.87 -10.80 -29.21
CA ASN A 81 -18.66 -11.95 -29.66
C ASN A 81 -19.16 -11.81 -31.12
N VAL A 82 -18.51 -11.03 -31.97
CA VAL A 82 -18.81 -10.87 -33.40
C VAL A 82 -17.52 -10.95 -34.20
N SER A 83 -17.58 -11.49 -35.41
CA SER A 83 -16.45 -11.42 -36.35
C SER A 83 -16.69 -10.36 -37.41
N LEU A 84 -15.71 -9.47 -37.58
CA LEU A 84 -15.69 -8.47 -38.67
C LEU A 84 -15.04 -8.99 -39.96
N ASP A 85 -14.41 -10.18 -39.93
CA ASP A 85 -13.67 -10.72 -41.08
C ASP A 85 -14.53 -11.60 -41.98
N THR A 86 -15.59 -12.19 -41.43
CA THR A 86 -16.59 -12.94 -42.18
C THR A 86 -17.62 -11.97 -42.74
N GLY A 87 -17.46 -11.55 -43.99
CA GLY A 87 -18.58 -10.97 -44.74
C GLY A 87 -19.71 -12.00 -44.79
N VAL A 88 -20.88 -11.63 -44.25
CA VAL A 88 -22.15 -12.39 -44.28
C VAL A 88 -21.96 -13.91 -44.11
N GLY A 89 -22.01 -14.39 -42.86
CA GLY A 89 -21.98 -15.83 -42.60
C GLY A 89 -23.09 -16.58 -43.35
N GLU A 90 -22.94 -17.90 -43.50
CA GLU A 90 -23.82 -18.82 -44.27
C GLU A 90 -25.30 -18.89 -43.81
N GLY A 91 -25.78 -17.92 -43.01
CA GLY A 91 -27.17 -17.80 -42.56
C GLY A 91 -27.74 -16.37 -42.55
N GLY A 92 -27.09 -15.38 -43.16
CA GLY A 92 -27.61 -14.01 -43.30
C GLY A 92 -26.77 -12.91 -42.62
N ILE A 93 -27.30 -11.68 -42.61
CA ILE A 93 -26.61 -10.47 -42.09
C ILE A 93 -26.57 -10.50 -40.56
N ASP A 94 -25.38 -10.55 -39.95
CA ASP A 94 -25.23 -10.26 -38.52
C ASP A 94 -25.31 -8.74 -38.28
N TYR A 95 -26.48 -8.28 -37.85
CA TYR A 95 -26.73 -6.87 -37.54
C TYR A 95 -25.81 -6.32 -36.43
N SER A 96 -25.33 -7.16 -35.50
CA SER A 96 -24.38 -6.73 -34.48
C SER A 96 -23.00 -6.48 -35.07
N ALA A 97 -22.53 -7.35 -35.98
CA ALA A 97 -21.26 -7.14 -36.68
C ALA A 97 -21.30 -5.86 -37.52
N ARG A 98 -22.44 -5.60 -38.20
CA ARG A 98 -22.67 -4.35 -38.92
C ARG A 98 -22.64 -3.12 -38.01
N ALA A 99 -23.34 -3.16 -36.86
CA ALA A 99 -23.35 -2.05 -35.91
C ALA A 99 -21.96 -1.76 -35.35
N LEU A 100 -21.16 -2.78 -35.05
CA LEU A 100 -19.77 -2.59 -34.62
C LEU A 100 -18.90 -1.99 -35.75
N ALA A 101 -19.06 -2.45 -36.99
CA ALA A 101 -18.35 -1.90 -38.14
C ALA A 101 -18.70 -0.42 -38.41
N GLU A 102 -19.98 -0.06 -38.29
CA GLU A 102 -20.44 1.33 -38.38
C GLU A 102 -19.81 2.18 -37.26
N LEU A 103 -19.81 1.70 -36.01
CA LEU A 103 -19.17 2.38 -34.88
C LEU A 103 -17.67 2.60 -35.10
N VAL A 104 -16.94 1.57 -35.54
CA VAL A 104 -15.49 1.68 -35.84
C VAL A 104 -15.24 2.73 -36.91
N ARG A 105 -16.05 2.76 -37.97
CA ARG A 105 -15.94 3.76 -39.05
C ARG A 105 -16.27 5.16 -38.56
N ASP A 106 -17.39 5.34 -37.85
CA ASP A 106 -17.91 6.65 -37.46
C ASP A 106 -16.97 7.35 -36.45
N PHE A 107 -16.24 6.58 -35.64
CA PHE A 107 -15.19 7.09 -34.73
C PHE A 107 -13.77 7.05 -35.34
N SER A 108 -13.63 6.74 -36.63
CA SER A 108 -12.33 6.65 -37.33
C SER A 108 -11.31 5.77 -36.60
N LEU A 109 -11.77 4.63 -36.09
CA LEU A 109 -10.96 3.67 -35.38
C LEU A 109 -10.34 2.65 -36.34
N VAL A 110 -9.15 2.18 -35.99
CA VAL A 110 -8.38 1.19 -36.71
C VAL A 110 -8.22 -0.05 -35.84
N ASP A 111 -8.45 -1.21 -36.41
CA ASP A 111 -8.17 -2.51 -35.80
C ASP A 111 -6.66 -2.74 -35.68
N ALA A 112 -6.16 -2.77 -34.45
CA ALA A 112 -4.75 -2.91 -34.15
C ALA A 112 -4.14 -4.22 -34.66
N PHE A 113 -4.91 -5.32 -34.68
CA PHE A 113 -4.41 -6.60 -35.17
C PHE A 113 -4.29 -6.57 -36.69
N ARG A 114 -5.36 -6.19 -37.40
CA ARG A 114 -5.35 -6.16 -38.88
C ARG A 114 -4.34 -5.15 -39.42
N ALA A 115 -4.12 -4.03 -38.73
CA ALA A 115 -3.08 -3.07 -39.08
C ALA A 115 -1.66 -3.64 -38.94
N ALA A 116 -1.42 -4.50 -37.95
CA ALA A 116 -0.11 -5.13 -37.73
C ALA A 116 0.10 -6.38 -38.59
N HIS A 117 -0.97 -7.12 -38.88
CA HIS A 117 -0.97 -8.40 -39.58
C HIS A 117 -2.07 -8.44 -40.65
N PRO A 118 -1.85 -7.81 -41.83
CA PRO A 118 -2.90 -7.65 -42.83
C PRO A 118 -3.47 -8.96 -43.36
N THR A 119 -2.62 -9.99 -43.48
CA THR A 119 -2.95 -11.29 -44.10
C THR A 119 -3.17 -12.41 -43.09
N ASP A 120 -2.89 -12.19 -41.80
CA ASP A 120 -3.09 -13.21 -40.77
C ASP A 120 -4.60 -13.29 -40.44
N PRO A 121 -5.21 -14.49 -40.44
CA PRO A 121 -6.60 -14.68 -39.99
C PRO A 121 -6.82 -14.23 -38.54
N GLY A 122 -5.81 -14.36 -37.68
CA GLY A 122 -5.82 -13.82 -36.33
C GLY A 122 -6.86 -14.42 -35.40
N PHE A 123 -7.23 -15.70 -35.58
CA PHE A 123 -8.26 -16.35 -34.78
C PHE A 123 -7.94 -16.28 -33.29
N THR A 124 -8.87 -15.72 -32.52
CA THR A 124 -8.76 -15.58 -31.06
C THR A 124 -9.58 -16.63 -30.34
N TRP A 125 -10.59 -17.22 -30.98
CA TRP A 125 -11.44 -18.26 -30.42
C TRP A 125 -11.44 -19.53 -31.27
N ARG A 126 -11.48 -20.68 -30.59
CA ARG A 126 -11.54 -22.02 -31.21
C ARG A 126 -12.37 -22.98 -30.39
N ASN A 127 -13.05 -23.91 -31.05
CA ASN A 127 -13.73 -25.02 -30.37
C ASN A 127 -13.17 -26.40 -30.75
N SER A 128 -13.58 -27.44 -30.01
CA SER A 128 -13.17 -28.83 -30.23
C SER A 128 -13.63 -29.44 -31.55
N ARG A 129 -14.56 -28.78 -32.26
CA ARG A 129 -15.06 -29.20 -33.57
C ARG A 129 -14.31 -28.52 -34.72
N GLY A 130 -13.29 -27.73 -34.42
CA GLY A 130 -12.48 -27.04 -35.43
C GLY A 130 -13.07 -25.74 -35.97
N ALA A 131 -14.13 -25.20 -35.35
CA ALA A 131 -14.60 -23.86 -35.69
C ALA A 131 -13.66 -22.81 -35.09
N GLU A 132 -13.33 -21.80 -35.88
CA GLU A 132 -12.39 -20.73 -35.52
C GLU A 132 -13.00 -19.37 -35.84
N SER A 133 -12.77 -18.38 -34.97
CA SER A 133 -13.24 -17.02 -35.22
C SER A 133 -12.33 -16.00 -34.52
N ARG A 134 -12.22 -14.81 -35.10
CA ARG A 134 -11.61 -13.66 -34.42
C ARG A 134 -12.73 -12.84 -33.78
N LEU A 135 -12.73 -12.81 -32.45
CA LEU A 135 -13.78 -12.18 -31.64
C LEU A 135 -13.23 -11.10 -30.71
N ASP A 136 -11.92 -11.13 -30.44
CA ASP A 136 -11.22 -10.20 -29.56
C ASP A 136 -10.55 -9.08 -30.37
N TYR A 137 -10.92 -7.84 -30.09
CA TYR A 137 -10.45 -6.66 -30.82
C TYR A 137 -9.86 -5.60 -29.90
N ILE A 138 -8.89 -4.84 -30.40
CA ILE A 138 -8.47 -3.55 -29.85
C ILE A 138 -8.46 -2.55 -31.00
N PHE A 139 -9.41 -1.64 -30.99
CA PHE A 139 -9.59 -0.53 -31.91
C PHE A 139 -8.98 0.75 -31.34
N MET A 140 -8.38 1.57 -32.20
CA MET A 140 -7.64 2.77 -31.79
C MET A 140 -7.83 3.88 -32.80
N GLY A 141 -7.86 5.14 -32.37
CA GLY A 141 -7.94 6.28 -33.30
C GLY A 141 -6.84 6.24 -34.38
N GLY A 142 -7.21 6.54 -35.63
CA GLY A 142 -6.31 6.54 -36.78
C GLY A 142 -5.05 7.41 -36.59
N GLY A 143 -3.93 6.99 -37.20
CA GLY A 143 -2.66 7.74 -37.23
C GLY A 143 -1.53 7.24 -36.31
N GLN A 144 -1.75 6.18 -35.51
CA GLN A 144 -0.68 5.61 -34.67
C GLN A 144 0.22 4.68 -35.50
N SER A 145 1.40 5.16 -35.91
CA SER A 145 2.43 4.33 -36.54
C SER A 145 3.22 3.55 -35.49
N GLY A 146 3.76 2.37 -35.83
CA GLY A 146 4.61 1.58 -34.91
C GLY A 146 3.87 0.75 -33.84
N VAL A 147 2.59 0.47 -34.05
CA VAL A 147 1.80 -0.47 -33.23
C VAL A 147 2.37 -1.88 -33.37
N LYS A 148 2.58 -2.58 -32.25
CA LYS A 148 2.88 -4.02 -32.25
C LYS A 148 1.72 -4.80 -31.67
N CYS A 149 1.18 -5.75 -32.43
CA CYS A 149 0.09 -6.61 -31.99
C CYS A 149 0.55 -8.07 -31.92
N VAL A 150 0.21 -8.80 -30.85
CA VAL A 150 0.61 -10.18 -30.61
C VAL A 150 -0.54 -10.96 -29.96
N LEU A 151 -0.86 -12.14 -30.49
CA LEU A 151 -1.75 -13.11 -29.85
C LEU A 151 -0.98 -13.92 -28.81
N LEU A 152 -1.59 -14.10 -27.64
CA LEU A 152 -1.02 -14.79 -26.49
C LEU A 152 -1.93 -15.96 -26.12
N PRO A 153 -1.49 -17.22 -26.30
CA PRO A 153 -2.32 -18.36 -25.98
C PRO A 153 -2.77 -18.38 -24.51
N SER A 154 -4.06 -18.60 -24.28
CA SER A 154 -4.63 -18.62 -22.94
C SER A 154 -4.81 -20.05 -22.42
N TRP A 155 -4.29 -20.31 -21.22
CA TRP A 155 -4.62 -21.53 -20.46
C TRP A 155 -5.96 -21.41 -19.70
N ALA A 156 -6.39 -20.17 -19.47
CA ALA A 156 -7.51 -19.84 -18.60
C ALA A 156 -8.86 -19.81 -19.33
N SER A 157 -8.83 -19.78 -20.67
CA SER A 157 -9.99 -19.72 -21.55
C SER A 157 -9.73 -20.47 -22.87
N ASP A 158 -10.80 -20.70 -23.62
CA ASP A 158 -10.79 -21.11 -25.04
C ASP A 158 -10.46 -19.94 -25.99
N HIS A 159 -10.47 -18.71 -25.48
CA HIS A 159 -9.97 -17.53 -26.17
C HIS A 159 -8.50 -17.24 -25.87
N ASP A 160 -7.75 -16.84 -26.87
CA ASP A 160 -6.40 -16.31 -26.75
C ASP A 160 -6.42 -14.79 -26.50
N ALA A 161 -5.47 -14.33 -25.70
CA ALA A 161 -5.41 -12.92 -25.32
C ALA A 161 -4.73 -12.08 -26.42
N LEU A 162 -5.27 -10.90 -26.71
CA LEU A 162 -4.70 -9.98 -27.68
C LEU A 162 -3.89 -8.90 -26.96
N ARG A 163 -2.59 -8.82 -27.25
CA ARG A 163 -1.67 -7.81 -26.71
C ARG A 163 -1.33 -6.77 -27.77
N VAL A 164 -1.65 -5.53 -27.50
CA VAL A 164 -1.29 -4.37 -28.32
C VAL A 164 -0.28 -3.49 -27.58
N SER A 165 0.80 -3.11 -28.25
CA SER A 165 1.82 -2.21 -27.74
C SER A 165 1.90 -0.95 -28.59
N LEU A 166 1.75 0.20 -27.94
CA LEU A 166 1.64 1.52 -28.54
C LEU A 166 2.87 2.37 -28.22
N PRO A 167 3.36 3.20 -29.14
CA PRO A 167 4.45 4.14 -28.89
C PRO A 167 3.96 5.37 -28.11
N MET A 168 3.27 5.14 -27.00
CA MET A 168 2.86 6.18 -26.07
C MET A 168 3.85 6.28 -24.90
N ASP A 169 4.02 7.50 -24.41
CA ASP A 169 4.72 7.74 -23.16
C ASP A 169 3.99 7.07 -22.00
N ARG A 170 4.75 6.29 -21.24
CA ARG A 170 4.23 5.69 -20.01
C ARG A 170 4.28 6.75 -18.91
N PRO A 171 3.26 6.84 -18.05
CA PRO A 171 3.44 7.56 -16.79
C PRO A 171 4.66 6.96 -16.09
N LYS A 172 5.63 7.82 -15.78
CA LYS A 172 6.85 7.40 -15.10
C LYS A 172 6.48 7.07 -13.66
N TRP A 173 6.73 5.85 -13.25
CA TRP A 173 6.59 5.39 -11.87
C TRP A 173 7.97 5.09 -11.31
N GLY A 174 8.25 5.62 -10.12
CA GLY A 174 9.49 5.27 -9.43
C GLY A 174 9.42 3.84 -8.92
N ARG A 175 10.60 3.25 -8.65
CA ARG A 175 10.70 1.85 -8.20
C ARG A 175 10.07 1.58 -6.84
N GLY A 176 9.68 2.63 -6.12
CA GLY A 176 9.20 2.56 -4.76
C GLY A 176 10.30 2.12 -3.80
N VAL A 177 9.87 1.59 -2.66
CA VAL A 177 10.74 1.09 -1.60
C VAL A 177 10.68 -0.43 -1.64
N TRP A 178 11.84 -1.08 -1.57
CA TRP A 178 11.90 -2.53 -1.51
C TRP A 178 11.28 -3.06 -0.22
N ARG A 179 10.58 -4.19 -0.31
CA ARG A 179 10.02 -4.94 0.82
C ARG A 179 10.34 -6.41 0.65
N LEU A 180 10.72 -7.08 1.73
CA LEU A 180 10.84 -8.54 1.77
C LEU A 180 9.48 -9.17 1.48
N ASN A 181 9.43 -10.14 0.56
CA ASN A 181 8.26 -10.98 0.41
C ASN A 181 8.16 -11.94 1.60
N SER A 182 7.24 -11.67 2.53
CA SER A 182 7.05 -12.47 3.74
C SER A 182 6.68 -13.94 3.44
N SER A 183 6.18 -14.28 2.25
CA SER A 183 5.90 -15.67 1.89
C SER A 183 7.17 -16.55 1.88
N LEU A 184 8.35 -15.95 1.70
CA LEU A 184 9.63 -16.67 1.77
C LEU A 184 9.92 -17.21 3.18
N LEU A 185 9.35 -16.59 4.22
CA LEU A 185 9.57 -16.99 5.61
C LEU A 185 8.94 -18.36 5.92
N GLY A 186 7.97 -18.80 5.12
CA GLY A 186 7.38 -20.15 5.22
C GLY A 186 8.15 -21.23 4.44
N SER A 187 9.29 -20.91 3.82
CA SER A 187 10.09 -21.88 3.07
C SER A 187 11.28 -22.38 3.90
N ASP A 188 11.33 -23.68 4.19
CA ASP A 188 12.46 -24.29 4.91
C ASP A 188 13.80 -24.03 4.21
N ALA A 189 13.82 -24.09 2.87
CA ALA A 189 15.01 -23.79 2.08
C ALA A 189 15.48 -22.34 2.30
N PHE A 190 14.56 -21.38 2.43
CA PHE A 190 14.90 -20.00 2.76
C PHE A 190 15.41 -19.86 4.18
N VAL A 191 14.72 -20.46 5.16
CA VAL A 191 15.07 -20.39 6.59
C VAL A 191 16.45 -21.00 6.85
N ILE A 192 16.75 -22.18 6.29
CA ILE A 192 18.05 -22.84 6.41
C ILE A 192 19.15 -21.98 5.76
N ALA A 193 18.92 -21.49 4.53
CA ALA A 193 19.89 -20.68 3.82
C ALA A 193 20.15 -19.35 4.55
N PHE A 194 19.11 -18.70 5.07
CA PHE A 194 19.22 -17.47 5.83
C PHE A 194 20.00 -17.70 7.14
N THR A 195 19.70 -18.77 7.88
CA THR A 195 20.38 -19.09 9.14
C THR A 195 21.89 -19.25 8.94
N ARG A 196 22.30 -20.02 7.92
CA ARG A 196 23.72 -20.18 7.55
C ARG A 196 24.35 -18.86 7.12
N PHE A 197 23.66 -18.09 6.28
CA PHE A 197 24.14 -16.81 5.81
C PHE A 197 24.31 -15.80 6.95
N TYR A 198 23.34 -15.72 7.86
CA TYR A 198 23.41 -14.84 9.02
C TYR A 198 24.58 -15.22 9.94
N GLY A 199 24.82 -16.51 10.15
CA GLY A 199 26.02 -16.99 10.86
C GLY A 199 27.31 -16.41 10.26
N SER A 200 27.45 -16.43 8.93
CA SER A 200 28.61 -15.84 8.24
C SER A 200 28.67 -14.30 8.32
N VAL A 201 27.52 -13.61 8.39
CA VAL A 201 27.48 -12.16 8.59
C VAL A 201 27.90 -11.78 10.01
N ARG A 202 27.57 -12.63 10.99
CA ARG A 202 27.91 -12.43 12.40
C ARG A 202 29.40 -12.59 12.67
N THR A 203 30.12 -13.44 11.95
CA THR A 203 31.59 -13.55 12.10
C THR A 203 32.32 -12.28 11.68
N LEU A 204 31.74 -11.48 10.78
CA LEU A 204 32.30 -10.19 10.36
C LEU A 204 32.16 -9.09 11.42
N ARG A 205 31.47 -9.35 12.53
CA ARG A 205 31.17 -8.35 13.56
C ARG A 205 32.43 -7.75 14.19
N SER A 206 33.50 -8.53 14.33
CA SER A 206 34.79 -8.06 14.86
C SER A 206 35.51 -7.06 13.96
N LEU A 207 35.10 -6.92 12.69
CA LEU A 207 35.69 -5.98 11.74
C LEU A 207 35.14 -4.56 11.86
N PHE A 208 34.14 -4.33 12.72
CA PHE A 208 33.49 -3.03 12.87
C PHE A 208 33.84 -2.40 14.21
N THR A 209 33.92 -1.07 14.24
CA THR A 209 34.26 -0.33 15.46
C THR A 209 33.14 -0.35 16.49
N SER A 210 31.89 -0.52 16.03
CA SER A 210 30.72 -0.62 16.89
C SER A 210 29.69 -1.61 16.35
N VAL A 211 28.90 -2.19 17.26
CA VAL A 211 27.79 -3.09 16.92
C VAL A 211 26.73 -2.39 16.05
N VAL A 212 26.57 -1.07 16.18
CA VAL A 212 25.63 -0.27 15.38
C VAL A 212 26.06 -0.21 13.92
N GLU A 213 27.35 0.06 13.67
CA GLU A 213 27.92 0.06 12.32
C GLU A 213 27.83 -1.32 11.66
N TRP A 214 28.17 -2.36 12.42
CA TRP A 214 27.99 -3.74 11.96
C TRP A 214 26.53 -4.02 11.61
N TRP A 215 25.57 -3.62 12.45
CA TRP A 215 24.14 -3.87 12.20
C TRP A 215 23.63 -3.21 10.91
N GLU A 216 24.04 -1.97 10.64
CA GLU A 216 23.70 -1.29 9.37
C GLU A 216 24.27 -2.03 8.14
N ALA A 217 25.52 -2.46 8.25
CA ALA A 217 26.18 -3.23 7.20
C ALA A 217 25.58 -4.64 7.04
N ALA A 218 25.17 -5.26 8.15
CA ALA A 218 24.50 -6.55 8.18
C ALA A 218 23.13 -6.47 7.49
N LYS A 219 22.26 -5.51 7.86
CA LYS A 219 20.96 -5.29 7.21
C LYS A 219 21.09 -5.13 5.69
N SER A 220 22.09 -4.37 5.24
CA SER A 220 22.35 -4.20 3.80
C SER A 220 22.67 -5.53 3.10
N ARG A 221 23.54 -6.35 3.68
CA ARG A 221 23.89 -7.69 3.18
C ARG A 221 22.69 -8.64 3.22
N LEU A 222 21.93 -8.64 4.31
CA LEU A 222 20.71 -9.45 4.46
C LEU A 222 19.67 -9.09 3.40
N ALA A 223 19.51 -7.80 3.09
CA ALA A 223 18.57 -7.35 2.07
C ALA A 223 19.01 -7.77 0.66
N ILE A 224 20.32 -7.79 0.38
CA ILE A 224 20.88 -8.33 -0.87
C ILE A 224 20.63 -9.85 -0.95
N PHE A 225 20.90 -10.59 0.11
CA PHE A 225 20.64 -12.02 0.19
C PHE A 225 19.16 -12.33 -0.08
N CYS A 226 18.25 -11.65 0.61
CA CYS A 226 16.81 -11.85 0.45
C CYS A 226 16.35 -11.58 -0.99
N ARG A 227 16.85 -10.50 -1.61
CA ARG A 227 16.56 -10.18 -3.01
C ARG A 227 17.06 -11.26 -3.96
N ARG A 228 18.31 -11.71 -3.80
CA ARG A 228 18.90 -12.76 -4.64
C ARG A 228 18.16 -14.08 -4.49
N PHE A 229 17.81 -14.46 -3.27
CA PHE A 229 17.03 -15.67 -3.02
C PHE A 229 15.65 -15.57 -3.67
N ALA A 230 14.94 -14.45 -3.50
CA ALA A 230 13.63 -14.23 -4.10
C ALA A 230 13.67 -14.34 -5.64
N VAL A 231 14.69 -13.75 -6.27
CA VAL A 231 14.89 -13.85 -7.73
C VAL A 231 15.20 -15.29 -8.14
N GLY A 232 16.05 -15.99 -7.39
CA GLY A 232 16.40 -17.39 -7.64
C GLY A 232 15.21 -18.33 -7.50
N ALA A 233 14.42 -18.17 -6.43
CA ALA A 233 13.17 -18.90 -6.22
C ALA A 233 12.20 -18.65 -7.38
N ARG A 234 11.97 -17.38 -7.74
CA ARG A 234 11.09 -17.03 -8.86
C ARG A 234 11.55 -17.65 -10.19
N ARG A 235 12.86 -17.76 -10.43
CA ARG A 235 13.42 -18.39 -11.64
C ARG A 235 13.17 -19.90 -11.63
N ARG A 236 13.44 -20.58 -10.51
CA ARG A 236 13.16 -22.02 -10.35
C ARG A 236 11.67 -22.32 -10.53
N ASP A 237 10.81 -21.55 -9.87
CA ASP A 237 9.35 -21.68 -9.96
C ASP A 237 8.80 -21.28 -11.35
N GLY A 238 9.54 -20.48 -12.11
CA GLY A 238 9.14 -19.95 -13.41
C GLY A 238 9.57 -20.81 -14.60
N ALA A 239 10.58 -21.67 -14.46
CA ALA A 239 11.15 -22.43 -15.57
C ALA A 239 10.15 -23.42 -16.19
N GLY A 240 9.39 -24.13 -15.34
CA GLY A 240 8.33 -25.04 -15.81
C GLY A 240 7.21 -24.30 -16.53
N VAL A 241 6.76 -23.18 -15.98
CA VAL A 241 5.72 -22.32 -16.59
C VAL A 241 6.20 -21.79 -17.95
N ALA A 242 7.41 -21.25 -18.02
CA ALA A 242 7.96 -20.68 -19.25
C ALA A 242 8.07 -21.71 -20.37
N ARG A 243 8.44 -22.96 -20.05
CA ARG A 243 8.51 -24.07 -21.02
C ARG A 243 7.14 -24.34 -21.65
N TRP A 244 6.10 -24.46 -20.85
CA TRP A 244 4.76 -24.76 -21.36
C TRP A 244 4.11 -23.56 -22.05
N VAL A 245 4.37 -22.33 -21.61
CA VAL A 245 3.98 -21.11 -22.34
C VAL A 245 4.62 -21.09 -23.74
N ALA A 246 5.91 -21.39 -23.86
CA ALA A 246 6.59 -21.45 -25.15
C ALA A 246 6.04 -22.58 -26.03
N SER A 247 5.76 -23.76 -25.45
CA SER A 247 5.13 -24.87 -26.17
C SER A 247 3.75 -24.51 -26.71
N LEU A 248 2.92 -23.83 -25.92
CA LEU A 248 1.60 -23.38 -26.36
C LEU A 248 1.70 -22.32 -27.46
N ALA A 249 2.62 -21.36 -27.35
CA ALA A 249 2.88 -20.37 -28.39
C ALA A 249 3.30 -21.03 -29.72
N TYR A 250 4.15 -22.06 -29.65
CA TYR A 250 4.56 -22.82 -30.83
C TYR A 250 3.39 -23.58 -31.48
N LEU A 251 2.63 -24.36 -30.71
CA LEU A 251 1.48 -25.11 -31.21
C LEU A 251 0.39 -24.20 -31.78
N HIS A 252 0.11 -23.09 -31.11
CA HIS A 252 -0.86 -22.09 -31.58
C HIS A 252 -0.40 -21.44 -32.89
N GLY A 253 0.88 -21.08 -33.01
CA GLY A 253 1.41 -20.52 -34.26
C GLY A 253 1.30 -21.47 -35.45
N ARG A 254 1.43 -22.79 -35.22
CA ARG A 254 1.21 -23.82 -36.24
C ARG A 254 -0.26 -23.90 -36.66
N LEU A 255 -1.18 -23.90 -35.68
CA LEU A 255 -2.62 -23.88 -35.93
C LEU A 255 -3.03 -22.67 -36.80
N ASN A 256 -2.56 -21.46 -36.48
CA ASN A 256 -2.88 -20.25 -37.28
C ASN A 256 -2.37 -20.31 -38.73
N ARG A 257 -1.30 -21.07 -38.99
CA ARG A 257 -0.79 -21.30 -40.36
C ARG A 257 -1.51 -22.43 -41.10
N GLY A 258 -2.54 -23.01 -40.50
CA GLY A 258 -3.24 -24.18 -41.04
C GLY A 258 -2.41 -25.46 -41.02
N GLU A 259 -1.33 -25.51 -40.23
CA GLU A 259 -0.52 -26.72 -40.09
C GLU A 259 -1.24 -27.75 -39.20
N PRO A 260 -1.14 -29.05 -39.51
CA PRO A 260 -1.76 -30.09 -38.70
C PRO A 260 -1.15 -30.13 -37.29
N VAL A 261 -2.00 -29.90 -36.30
CA VAL A 261 -1.69 -30.03 -34.87
C VAL A 261 -2.77 -30.90 -34.24
N ASP A 262 -2.35 -31.95 -33.54
CA ASP A 262 -3.27 -32.78 -32.76
C ASP A 262 -3.90 -31.95 -31.63
N TRP A 263 -5.23 -31.84 -31.65
CA TRP A 263 -6.00 -31.11 -30.65
C TRP A 263 -5.75 -31.62 -29.23
N ALA A 264 -5.55 -32.94 -29.07
CA ALA A 264 -5.25 -33.54 -27.77
C ALA A 264 -3.89 -33.08 -27.23
N VAL A 265 -2.90 -32.85 -28.11
CA VAL A 265 -1.58 -32.30 -27.72
C VAL A 265 -1.70 -30.83 -27.31
N TYR A 266 -2.50 -30.05 -28.04
CA TYR A 266 -2.75 -28.64 -27.71
C TYR A 266 -3.48 -28.47 -26.37
N GLU A 267 -4.59 -29.19 -26.16
CA GLU A 267 -5.32 -29.18 -24.89
C GLU A 267 -4.51 -29.78 -23.74
N GLY A 268 -3.73 -30.83 -24.00
CA GLY A 268 -2.80 -31.39 -23.02
C GLY A 268 -1.77 -30.37 -22.53
N ALA A 269 -1.22 -29.55 -23.43
CA ALA A 269 -0.31 -28.47 -23.06
C ALA A 269 -1.01 -27.36 -22.25
N LYS A 270 -2.28 -27.02 -22.57
CA LYS A 270 -3.09 -26.08 -21.79
C LYS A 270 -3.33 -26.59 -20.37
N GLU A 271 -3.73 -27.85 -20.22
CA GLU A 271 -4.03 -28.45 -18.92
C GLU A 271 -2.78 -28.59 -18.05
N ARG A 272 -1.63 -28.94 -18.65
CA ARG A 272 -0.33 -28.94 -17.93
C ARG A 272 0.05 -27.55 -17.41
N LEU A 273 -0.13 -26.51 -18.23
CA LEU A 273 0.14 -25.14 -17.80
C LEU A 273 -0.84 -24.69 -16.69
N ARG A 274 -2.13 -25.01 -16.84
CA ARG A 274 -3.16 -24.76 -15.82
C ARG A 274 -2.77 -25.38 -14.48
N GLY A 275 -2.47 -26.68 -14.45
CA GLY A 275 -2.11 -27.40 -13.24
C GLY A 275 -0.89 -26.80 -12.52
N LEU A 276 0.14 -26.39 -13.27
CA LEU A 276 1.33 -25.73 -12.69
C LEU A 276 1.00 -24.37 -12.06
N LEU A 277 0.17 -23.57 -12.72
CA LEU A 277 -0.20 -22.23 -12.26
C LEU A 277 -1.15 -22.29 -11.05
N GLU A 278 -2.09 -23.23 -11.04
CA GLU A 278 -2.98 -23.48 -9.91
C GLU A 278 -2.24 -24.06 -8.71
N ALA A 279 -1.34 -25.03 -8.90
CA ALA A 279 -0.50 -25.56 -7.83
C ALA A 279 0.35 -24.44 -7.19
N ARG A 280 0.90 -23.55 -8.02
CA ARG A 280 1.63 -22.36 -7.56
C ARG A 280 0.73 -21.40 -6.78
N ALA A 281 -0.50 -21.15 -7.26
CA ALA A 281 -1.46 -20.31 -6.57
C ALA A 281 -1.85 -20.89 -5.21
N LYS A 282 -2.09 -22.21 -5.13
CA LYS A 282 -2.36 -22.93 -3.87
C LYS A 282 -1.18 -22.82 -2.90
N ALA A 283 0.05 -23.03 -3.37
CA ALA A 283 1.25 -22.91 -2.55
C ALA A 283 1.43 -21.49 -1.99
N LEU A 284 1.21 -20.45 -2.82
CA LEU A 284 1.25 -19.06 -2.39
C LEU A 284 0.14 -18.71 -1.40
N ALA A 285 -1.08 -19.21 -1.62
CA ALA A 285 -2.22 -19.00 -0.72
C ALA A 285 -2.01 -19.69 0.63
N PHE A 286 -1.49 -20.93 0.62
CA PHE A 286 -1.13 -21.69 1.82
C PHE A 286 -0.01 -20.99 2.62
N GLN A 287 1.03 -20.50 1.95
CA GLN A 287 2.12 -19.74 2.58
C GLN A 287 1.68 -18.38 3.11
N ALA A 288 0.67 -17.75 2.49
CA ALA A 288 0.13 -16.46 2.92
C ALA A 288 -0.84 -16.57 4.12
N ARG A 289 -1.24 -17.78 4.54
CA ARG A 289 -2.20 -18.09 5.62
C ARG A 289 -3.35 -17.06 5.73
N LEU A 290 -4.36 -17.28 4.89
CA LEU A 290 -5.78 -17.29 5.29
C LEU A 290 -6.34 -16.04 6.03
N ARG A 291 -6.09 -14.81 5.53
CA ARG A 291 -6.92 -13.65 5.91
C ARG A 291 -7.41 -12.82 4.73
N GLU A 292 -6.58 -12.61 3.70
CA GLU A 292 -6.99 -11.79 2.53
C GLU A 292 -7.81 -12.57 1.49
N LEU A 293 -7.88 -13.90 1.57
CA LEU A 293 -8.65 -14.72 0.62
C LEU A 293 -10.07 -15.04 1.12
N GLU A 294 -10.31 -14.93 2.43
CA GLU A 294 -11.59 -15.26 3.08
C GLU A 294 -12.54 -14.05 3.20
N GLU A 295 -12.01 -12.83 3.28
CA GLU A 295 -12.84 -11.62 3.27
C GLU A 295 -13.15 -11.21 1.82
N GLY A 296 -14.34 -11.61 1.38
CA GLY A 296 -14.78 -11.61 0.00
C GLY A 296 -14.62 -10.30 -0.77
N GLU A 297 -13.93 -10.38 -1.90
CA GLU A 297 -14.21 -9.52 -3.04
C GLU A 297 -14.57 -10.44 -4.22
N ARG A 298 -15.86 -10.69 -4.40
CA ARG A 298 -16.41 -11.19 -5.67
C ARG A 298 -16.01 -10.18 -6.77
N PRO A 299 -15.63 -10.61 -7.99
CA PRO A 299 -15.35 -9.69 -9.09
C PRO A 299 -16.65 -9.05 -9.61
N THR A 300 -17.29 -8.22 -8.80
CA THR A 300 -18.50 -7.46 -9.12
C THR A 300 -18.16 -6.10 -9.71
N ALA A 301 -19.14 -5.41 -10.31
CA ALA A 301 -18.99 -4.01 -10.71
C ALA A 301 -18.48 -3.14 -9.54
N TYR A 302 -18.92 -3.43 -8.32
CA TYR A 302 -18.44 -2.79 -7.09
C TYR A 302 -16.92 -3.02 -6.85
N PHE A 303 -16.39 -4.23 -7.04
CA PHE A 303 -14.95 -4.51 -6.93
C PHE A 303 -14.14 -3.68 -7.93
N PHE A 304 -14.56 -3.63 -9.20
CA PHE A 304 -13.86 -2.85 -10.22
C PHE A 304 -13.99 -1.35 -10.00
N GLN A 305 -15.15 -0.86 -9.53
CA GLN A 305 -15.34 0.54 -9.13
C GLN A 305 -14.49 0.89 -7.90
N ALA A 306 -14.43 0.04 -6.88
CA ALA A 306 -13.59 0.22 -5.70
C ALA A 306 -12.10 0.18 -6.07
N ALA A 307 -11.68 -0.71 -6.98
CA ALA A 307 -10.32 -0.77 -7.50
C ALA A 307 -9.97 0.45 -8.36
N ARG A 308 -10.90 0.94 -9.17
CA ARG A 308 -10.75 2.16 -10.00
C ARG A 308 -10.71 3.42 -9.13
N ALA A 309 -11.54 3.49 -8.08
CA ALA A 309 -11.49 4.54 -7.06
C ALA A 309 -10.18 4.50 -6.27
N ARG A 310 -9.70 3.31 -5.85
CA ARG A 310 -8.40 3.13 -5.18
C ARG A 310 -7.21 3.50 -6.09
N ARG A 311 -7.25 3.17 -7.39
CA ARG A 311 -6.18 3.49 -8.36
C ARG A 311 -6.19 4.97 -8.79
N GLY A 312 -7.34 5.52 -9.14
CA GLY A 312 -7.50 6.95 -9.43
C GLY A 312 -7.20 7.84 -8.24
N ALA A 313 -7.34 7.32 -7.01
CA ALA A 313 -6.90 7.99 -5.79
C ALA A 313 -5.39 7.91 -5.50
N SER A 314 -4.67 6.96 -6.11
CA SER A 314 -3.26 6.69 -5.80
C SER A 314 -2.26 7.46 -6.67
N VAL A 315 -2.67 7.90 -7.87
CA VAL A 315 -1.83 8.70 -8.77
C VAL A 315 -2.01 10.16 -8.41
N ILE A 316 -0.93 10.82 -8.02
CA ILE A 316 -0.92 12.27 -7.81
C ILE A 316 -0.64 12.91 -9.16
N ALA A 317 -1.62 13.62 -9.72
CA ALA A 317 -1.49 14.27 -11.03
C ALA A 317 -0.57 15.50 -10.96
N GLY A 318 -0.79 16.34 -9.94
CA GLY A 318 -0.03 17.56 -9.71
C GLY A 318 -0.41 18.21 -8.39
N TRP A 319 0.41 19.16 -7.93
CA TRP A 319 0.08 20.04 -6.81
C TRP A 319 0.26 21.51 -7.16
N ARG A 320 -0.61 22.37 -6.65
CA ARG A 320 -0.45 23.82 -6.80
C ARG A 320 0.75 24.30 -5.99
N ARG A 321 1.51 25.19 -6.59
CA ARG A 321 2.55 25.99 -5.94
C ARG A 321 1.93 27.20 -5.26
N THR A 322 2.73 27.88 -4.46
CA THR A 322 2.35 29.13 -3.80
C THR A 322 2.02 30.26 -4.78
N ASP A 323 2.57 30.21 -6.00
CA ASP A 323 2.27 31.16 -7.10
C ASP A 323 0.98 30.81 -7.89
N GLY A 324 0.25 29.76 -7.48
CA GLY A 324 -0.98 29.29 -8.14
C GLY A 324 -0.76 28.36 -9.33
N THR A 325 0.47 28.15 -9.80
CA THR A 325 0.78 27.24 -10.92
C THR A 325 0.74 25.77 -10.50
N LEU A 326 0.37 24.87 -11.42
CA LEU A 326 0.33 23.44 -11.17
C LEU A 326 1.71 22.81 -11.45
N ALA A 327 2.31 22.20 -10.43
CA ALA A 327 3.51 21.39 -10.58
C ALA A 327 3.13 19.94 -10.91
N GLU A 328 3.66 19.42 -12.02
CA GLU A 328 3.43 18.04 -12.48
C GLU A 328 4.76 17.29 -12.64
N GLY A 329 4.67 15.96 -12.78
CA GLY A 329 5.84 15.10 -12.97
C GLY A 329 6.90 15.25 -11.88
N SER A 330 8.16 15.47 -12.27
CA SER A 330 9.27 15.61 -11.32
C SER A 330 9.22 16.90 -10.48
N ALA A 331 8.52 17.94 -10.94
CA ALA A 331 8.41 19.21 -10.21
C ALA A 331 7.62 19.08 -8.90
N MET A 332 6.74 18.07 -8.78
CA MET A 332 6.01 17.77 -7.55
C MET A 332 6.94 17.44 -6.37
N MET A 333 8.14 16.90 -6.63
CA MET A 333 9.08 16.53 -5.57
C MET A 333 9.52 17.77 -4.79
N ALA A 334 9.87 18.86 -5.49
CA ALA A 334 10.28 20.12 -4.86
C ALA A 334 9.14 20.77 -4.06
N VAL A 335 7.90 20.70 -4.56
CA VAL A 335 6.71 21.20 -3.84
C VAL A 335 6.52 20.43 -2.53
N ALA A 336 6.60 19.10 -2.57
CA ALA A 336 6.53 18.28 -1.37
C ALA A 336 7.67 18.57 -0.39
N GLU A 337 8.92 18.66 -0.88
CA GLU A 337 10.08 18.95 -0.04
C GLU A 337 9.92 20.29 0.70
N SER A 338 9.60 21.36 -0.03
CA SER A 338 9.41 22.68 0.55
C SER A 338 8.27 22.71 1.57
N TYR A 339 7.11 22.11 1.23
CA TYR A 339 5.96 22.08 2.11
C TYR A 339 6.24 21.35 3.43
N TYR A 340 6.86 20.16 3.36
CA TYR A 340 7.16 19.38 4.57
C TYR A 340 8.35 19.93 5.35
N ALA A 341 9.31 20.60 4.68
CA ALA A 341 10.39 21.30 5.36
C ALA A 341 9.85 22.46 6.22
N ASP A 342 8.90 23.25 5.69
CA ASP A 342 8.21 24.27 6.47
C ASP A 342 7.38 23.66 7.61
N LEU A 343 6.61 22.61 7.31
CA LEU A 343 5.74 21.98 8.32
C LEU A 343 6.53 21.43 9.51
N PHE A 344 7.69 20.82 9.26
CA PHE A 344 8.55 20.23 10.30
C PHE A 344 9.61 21.18 10.84
N SER A 345 9.58 22.46 10.46
CA SER A 345 10.50 23.46 10.99
C SER A 345 10.27 23.71 12.48
N ARG A 346 11.31 24.19 13.17
CA ARG A 346 11.15 24.73 14.52
C ARG A 346 10.40 26.04 14.45
N ARG A 347 9.50 26.25 15.41
CA ARG A 347 8.76 27.51 15.54
C ARG A 347 9.20 28.22 16.80
N ALA A 348 9.25 29.55 16.75
CA ALA A 348 9.44 30.36 17.94
C ALA A 348 8.28 30.12 18.90
N CYS A 349 8.60 29.87 20.17
CA CYS A 349 7.63 29.78 21.25
C CYS A 349 7.86 30.95 22.21
N ASP A 350 6.79 31.45 22.81
CA ASP A 350 6.88 32.43 23.88
C ASP A 350 7.42 31.75 25.15
N PRO A 351 8.63 32.12 25.63
CA PRO A 351 9.23 31.51 26.81
C PRO A 351 8.40 31.72 28.09
N ALA A 352 7.67 32.83 28.20
CA ALA A 352 6.85 33.13 29.36
C ALA A 352 5.59 32.24 29.39
N ALA A 353 4.98 32.01 28.23
CA ALA A 353 3.87 31.07 28.09
C ALA A 353 4.34 29.62 28.35
N GLU A 354 5.52 29.26 27.86
CA GLU A 354 6.13 27.95 28.10
C GLU A 354 6.34 27.69 29.59
N ALA A 355 6.99 28.62 30.31
CA ALA A 355 7.22 28.52 31.74
C ALA A 355 5.91 28.38 32.53
N ARG A 356 4.91 29.20 32.20
CA ARG A 356 3.58 29.15 32.85
C ARG A 356 2.90 27.80 32.69
N LEU A 357 2.97 27.20 31.50
CA LEU A 357 2.42 25.87 31.25
C LEU A 357 3.19 24.81 32.04
N LEU A 358 4.53 24.87 32.06
CA LEU A 358 5.34 23.93 32.84
C LEU A 358 5.07 24.01 34.35
N ASP A 359 4.69 25.17 34.87
CA ASP A 359 4.30 25.36 36.27
C ASP A 359 2.93 24.78 36.60
N CYS A 360 2.09 24.50 35.61
CA CYS A 360 0.81 23.82 35.82
C CYS A 360 0.97 22.32 36.09
N VAL A 361 2.11 21.72 35.70
CA VAL A 361 2.39 20.29 35.85
C VAL A 361 2.41 19.88 37.31
N SER A 362 1.32 19.23 37.75
CA SER A 362 1.13 18.85 39.15
C SER A 362 1.45 17.37 39.41
N ALA A 363 1.10 16.49 38.48
CA ALA A 363 1.33 15.05 38.62
C ALA A 363 2.80 14.68 38.40
N ARG A 364 3.32 13.77 39.24
CA ARG A 364 4.69 13.26 39.17
C ARG A 364 4.73 11.76 39.42
N LEU A 365 5.73 11.11 38.83
CA LEU A 365 6.03 9.71 39.10
C LEU A 365 6.38 9.50 40.58
N GLY A 366 5.93 8.37 41.12
CA GLY A 366 6.45 7.85 42.39
C GLY A 366 7.92 7.47 42.28
N ALA A 367 8.63 7.39 43.41
CA ALA A 367 10.06 7.07 43.43
C ALA A 367 10.38 5.72 42.76
N GLU A 368 9.58 4.68 43.03
CA GLU A 368 9.73 3.35 42.43
C GLU A 368 9.49 3.36 40.92
N GLU A 369 8.45 4.07 40.46
CA GLU A 369 8.14 4.21 39.03
C GLU A 369 9.26 4.94 38.30
N ALA A 370 9.74 6.06 38.86
CA ALA A 370 10.85 6.82 38.31
C ALA A 370 12.12 5.95 38.21
N GLN A 371 12.42 5.15 39.23
CA GLN A 371 13.55 4.23 39.20
C GLN A 371 13.37 3.12 38.14
N ALA A 372 12.16 2.58 37.99
CA ALA A 372 11.85 1.57 36.97
C ALA A 372 11.99 2.13 35.54
N MET A 373 11.63 3.39 35.31
CA MET A 373 11.83 4.06 34.02
C MET A 373 13.31 4.18 33.64
N GLU A 374 14.20 4.27 34.63
CA GLU A 374 15.65 4.39 34.45
C GLU A 374 16.35 3.02 34.29
N ALA A 375 15.68 1.87 34.38
CA ALA A 375 16.34 0.57 34.20
C ALA A 375 16.92 0.38 32.78
N ASP A 376 17.95 -0.45 32.61
CA ASP A 376 18.43 -0.82 31.27
C ASP A 376 17.37 -1.62 30.49
N VAL A 377 17.41 -1.52 29.16
CA VAL A 377 16.55 -2.34 28.30
C VAL A 377 16.92 -3.82 28.46
N THR A 378 15.93 -4.69 28.58
CA THR A 378 16.11 -6.14 28.69
C THR A 378 15.76 -6.87 27.39
N LEU A 379 16.23 -8.11 27.23
CA LEU A 379 15.88 -8.94 26.06
C LEU A 379 14.37 -9.22 26.00
N GLU A 380 13.74 -9.46 27.15
CA GLU A 380 12.31 -9.75 27.22
C GLU A 380 11.48 -8.52 26.82
N GLU A 381 11.85 -7.32 27.26
CA GLU A 381 11.16 -6.10 26.81
C GLU A 381 11.24 -5.92 25.29
N VAL A 382 12.40 -6.21 24.68
CA VAL A 382 12.56 -6.15 23.22
C VAL A 382 11.70 -7.22 22.54
N ARG A 383 11.64 -8.42 23.12
CA ARG A 383 10.80 -9.52 22.64
C ARG A 383 9.33 -9.12 22.70
N GLU A 384 8.81 -8.74 23.85
CA GLU A 384 7.42 -8.30 24.04
C GLU A 384 7.08 -7.12 23.11
N ALA A 385 8.01 -6.17 22.96
CA ALA A 385 7.86 -5.05 22.03
C ALA A 385 7.69 -5.53 20.58
N LEU A 386 8.55 -6.43 20.10
CA LEU A 386 8.43 -7.03 18.76
C LEU A 386 7.11 -7.80 18.60
N PHE A 387 6.79 -8.66 19.57
CA PHE A 387 5.64 -9.54 19.51
C PHE A 387 4.31 -8.78 19.68
N SER A 388 4.30 -7.58 20.25
CA SER A 388 3.12 -6.71 20.33
C SER A 388 2.89 -5.81 19.11
N LEU A 389 3.81 -5.76 18.14
CA LEU A 389 3.57 -5.08 16.87
C LEU A 389 2.50 -5.83 16.04
N ARG A 390 1.70 -5.11 15.25
CA ARG A 390 0.68 -5.70 14.37
C ARG A 390 1.31 -6.34 13.12
N ASP A 391 0.76 -7.47 12.69
CA ASP A 391 1.14 -8.16 11.45
C ASP A 391 0.66 -7.43 10.19
N GLY A 392 1.27 -7.76 9.04
CA GLY A 392 0.86 -7.25 7.74
C GLY A 392 1.18 -5.77 7.48
N ARG A 393 1.79 -5.07 8.45
CA ARG A 393 2.15 -3.66 8.32
C ARG A 393 3.35 -3.46 7.38
N ALA A 394 3.32 -2.36 6.63
CA ALA A 394 4.42 -2.02 5.73
C ALA A 394 5.71 -1.67 6.50
N PRO A 395 6.87 -2.21 6.10
CA PRO A 395 8.16 -1.83 6.68
C PRO A 395 8.59 -0.44 6.21
N GLY A 396 9.64 0.08 6.86
CA GLY A 396 10.33 1.28 6.43
C GLY A 396 11.22 1.04 5.20
N HIS A 397 12.20 1.91 5.00
CA HIS A 397 13.03 1.90 3.79
C HIS A 397 13.98 0.69 3.69
N ASP A 398 14.30 0.05 4.81
CA ASP A 398 15.14 -1.15 4.85
C ASP A 398 14.43 -2.39 4.29
N GLY A 399 13.09 -2.35 4.23
CA GLY A 399 12.25 -3.39 3.65
C GLY A 399 12.00 -4.61 4.54
N PHE A 400 12.46 -4.62 5.80
CA PHE A 400 12.27 -5.75 6.71
C PHE A 400 11.00 -5.60 7.55
N PRO A 401 9.98 -6.45 7.35
CA PRO A 401 8.72 -6.36 8.09
C PRO A 401 8.82 -7.10 9.43
N ARG A 402 7.82 -6.96 10.30
CA ARG A 402 7.76 -7.63 11.63
C ARG A 402 8.02 -9.13 11.54
N GLU A 403 7.40 -9.77 10.56
CA GLU A 403 7.42 -11.23 10.40
C GLU A 403 8.85 -11.75 10.21
N PHE A 404 9.73 -10.97 9.58
CA PHE A 404 11.14 -11.31 9.43
C PHE A 404 11.85 -11.39 10.80
N TYR A 405 11.64 -10.38 11.65
CA TYR A 405 12.24 -10.34 12.97
C TYR A 405 11.71 -11.43 13.88
N VAL A 406 10.41 -11.76 13.76
CA VAL A 406 9.79 -12.86 14.51
C VAL A 406 10.36 -14.21 14.06
N ALA A 407 10.42 -14.47 12.75
CA ALA A 407 10.92 -15.73 12.19
C ALA A 407 12.37 -16.03 12.61
N PHE A 408 13.20 -14.99 12.75
CA PHE A 408 14.61 -15.11 13.09
C PHE A 408 14.96 -14.56 14.48
N TRP A 409 13.99 -14.42 15.39
CA TRP A 409 14.20 -13.81 16.70
C TRP A 409 15.33 -14.46 17.50
N HIS A 410 15.39 -15.80 17.47
CA HIS A 410 16.43 -16.58 18.14
C HIS A 410 17.86 -16.24 17.67
N LEU A 411 18.01 -15.74 16.44
CA LEU A 411 19.29 -15.29 15.88
C LEU A 411 19.50 -13.79 16.13
N LEU A 412 18.50 -12.97 15.83
CA LEU A 412 18.61 -11.51 15.77
C LEU A 412 18.48 -10.83 17.14
N GLY A 413 17.73 -11.42 18.07
CA GLY A 413 17.33 -10.80 19.34
C GLY A 413 18.51 -10.34 20.21
N PRO A 414 19.51 -11.21 20.50
CA PRO A 414 20.67 -10.83 21.31
C PRO A 414 21.47 -9.68 20.68
N ASP A 415 21.68 -9.73 19.37
CA ASP A 415 22.41 -8.69 18.64
C ASP A 415 21.63 -7.37 18.59
N LEU A 416 20.29 -7.43 18.43
CA LEU A 416 19.41 -6.25 18.49
C LEU A 416 19.42 -5.57 19.87
N LEU A 417 19.40 -6.34 20.96
CA LEU A 417 19.47 -5.79 22.31
C LEU A 417 20.74 -4.96 22.50
N GLU A 418 21.87 -5.48 22.05
CA GLU A 418 23.16 -4.80 22.16
C GLU A 418 23.22 -3.53 21.32
N VAL A 419 22.68 -3.59 20.09
CA VAL A 419 22.47 -2.41 19.24
C VAL A 419 21.66 -1.36 19.99
N TYR A 420 20.51 -1.70 20.54
CA TYR A 420 19.66 -0.75 21.27
C TYR A 420 20.36 -0.12 22.47
N ARG A 421 21.03 -0.92 23.30
CA ARG A 421 21.79 -0.39 24.45
C ARG A 421 22.87 0.59 24.01
N THR A 422 23.57 0.30 22.91
CA THR A 422 24.61 1.18 22.36
C THR A 422 24.01 2.48 21.81
N LEU A 423 22.91 2.40 21.06
CA LEU A 423 22.21 3.58 20.52
C LEU A 423 21.74 4.52 21.63
N LEU A 424 21.11 3.95 22.67
CA LEU A 424 20.59 4.69 23.81
C LEU A 424 21.70 5.30 24.66
N LYS A 425 22.81 4.58 24.88
CA LYS A 425 23.98 5.09 25.60
C LYS A 425 24.67 6.23 24.84
N ARG A 426 24.79 6.12 23.51
CA ARG A 426 25.39 7.14 22.64
C ARG A 426 24.48 8.37 22.47
N GLY A 427 23.17 8.22 22.63
CA GLY A 427 22.21 9.28 22.38
C GLY A 427 21.90 9.50 20.89
N ALA A 428 22.21 8.52 20.03
CA ALA A 428 22.06 8.67 18.57
C ALA A 428 21.59 7.38 17.90
N LEU A 429 20.57 7.50 17.05
CA LEU A 429 20.07 6.41 16.20
C LEU A 429 21.03 6.10 15.04
N SER A 430 20.94 4.86 14.53
CA SER A 430 21.64 4.48 13.31
C SER A 430 21.11 5.25 12.09
N ALA A 431 21.91 5.33 11.01
CA ALA A 431 21.55 6.08 9.81
C ALA A 431 20.19 5.65 9.24
N SER A 432 19.92 4.35 9.17
CA SER A 432 18.65 3.84 8.67
C SER A 432 17.47 4.06 9.65
N MET A 433 17.67 3.97 10.97
CA MET A 433 16.60 4.22 11.95
C MET A 433 16.15 5.69 12.00
N ARG A 434 17.00 6.63 11.58
CA ARG A 434 16.65 8.05 11.45
C ARG A 434 15.76 8.36 10.24
N LYS A 435 15.78 7.49 9.22
CA LYS A 435 15.11 7.70 7.95
C LYS A 435 13.66 7.18 7.95
N GLY A 436 12.72 8.07 7.70
CA GLY A 436 11.33 7.76 7.39
C GLY A 436 11.03 7.82 5.88
N VAL A 437 9.99 7.11 5.44
CA VAL A 437 9.40 7.30 4.11
C VAL A 437 7.98 7.83 4.29
N LEU A 438 7.76 9.08 3.89
CA LEU A 438 6.48 9.76 4.05
C LEU A 438 5.58 9.42 2.86
N VAL A 439 4.49 8.72 3.15
CA VAL A 439 3.46 8.32 2.19
C VAL A 439 2.24 9.19 2.39
N LEU A 440 1.64 9.64 1.29
CA LEU A 440 0.51 10.57 1.30
C LEU A 440 -0.80 9.83 1.10
N LEU A 441 -1.76 10.09 2.00
CA LEU A 441 -3.13 9.60 1.88
C LEU A 441 -4.08 10.79 1.72
N HIS A 442 -4.84 10.82 0.63
CA HIS A 442 -5.81 11.88 0.40
C HIS A 442 -6.94 11.83 1.45
N LYS A 443 -7.19 12.93 2.16
CA LYS A 443 -8.25 13.01 3.19
C LYS A 443 -9.59 13.51 2.66
N GLY A 444 -9.65 14.02 1.42
CA GLY A 444 -10.81 14.72 0.85
C GLY A 444 -10.44 16.16 0.47
N GLY A 445 -11.31 16.83 -0.29
CA GLY A 445 -11.03 18.16 -0.86
C GLY A 445 -10.36 18.10 -2.25
N ASP A 446 -9.82 19.24 -2.70
CA ASP A 446 -9.08 19.34 -3.97
C ASP A 446 -7.76 18.55 -3.88
N ARG A 447 -7.56 17.62 -4.82
CA ARG A 447 -6.37 16.77 -4.93
C ARG A 447 -5.11 17.54 -5.28
N THR A 448 -5.25 18.69 -5.92
CA THR A 448 -4.13 19.57 -6.28
C THR A 448 -3.60 20.37 -5.09
N GLU A 449 -4.28 20.35 -3.95
CA GLU A 449 -3.83 21.00 -2.72
C GLU A 449 -3.10 20.02 -1.82
N LEU A 450 -1.79 20.23 -1.58
CA LEU A 450 -0.99 19.32 -0.76
C LEU A 450 -1.48 19.25 0.71
N GLY A 451 -2.09 20.31 1.23
CA GLY A 451 -2.72 20.33 2.55
C GLY A 451 -3.91 19.37 2.72
N ASN A 452 -4.46 18.86 1.61
CA ASN A 452 -5.51 17.84 1.58
C ASN A 452 -4.97 16.40 1.59
N TRP A 453 -3.67 16.24 1.83
CA TRP A 453 -3.01 14.95 1.95
C TRP A 453 -2.47 14.75 3.36
N ARG A 454 -2.80 13.61 3.96
CA ARG A 454 -2.29 13.20 5.26
C ARG A 454 -0.94 12.49 5.09
N PRO A 455 0.13 12.95 5.76
CA PRO A 455 1.39 12.24 5.80
C PRO A 455 1.29 11.00 6.71
N LEU A 456 1.86 9.89 6.27
CA LEU A 456 2.15 8.71 7.11
C LEU A 456 3.60 8.32 6.94
N THR A 457 4.36 8.28 8.03
CA THR A 457 5.78 7.92 7.96
C THR A 457 5.96 6.42 8.16
N LEU A 458 6.44 5.75 7.11
CA LEU A 458 6.90 4.38 7.19
C LEU A 458 8.29 4.35 7.86
N LEU A 459 8.31 3.91 9.11
CA LEU A 459 9.53 3.73 9.90
C LEU A 459 9.99 2.28 9.87
N ASN A 460 11.31 2.07 9.93
CA ASN A 460 11.90 0.73 9.97
C ASN A 460 11.41 -0.04 11.19
N THR A 461 11.29 -1.36 11.04
CA THR A 461 10.72 -2.21 12.09
C THR A 461 11.64 -2.27 13.32
N ASP A 462 12.96 -2.29 13.14
CA ASP A 462 13.92 -2.23 14.23
C ASP A 462 13.83 -0.93 15.04
N TYR A 463 13.58 0.21 14.40
CA TYR A 463 13.21 1.45 15.10
C TYR A 463 11.89 1.30 15.88
N LYS A 464 10.86 0.73 15.25
CA LYS A 464 9.54 0.57 15.87
C LYS A 464 9.60 -0.31 17.11
N VAL A 465 10.41 -1.36 17.11
CA VAL A 465 10.64 -2.23 18.28
C VAL A 465 11.23 -1.41 19.43
N LEU A 466 12.29 -0.63 19.19
CA LEU A 466 12.88 0.23 20.22
C LEU A 466 11.88 1.26 20.78
N ALA A 467 11.15 1.95 19.89
CA ALA A 467 10.12 2.89 20.30
C ALA A 467 8.99 2.20 21.10
N LYS A 468 8.66 0.95 20.76
CA LYS A 468 7.64 0.16 21.44
C LYS A 468 8.09 -0.29 22.83
N VAL A 469 9.39 -0.53 23.07
CA VAL A 469 9.95 -0.72 24.43
C VAL A 469 9.67 0.50 25.29
N ALA A 470 10.03 1.70 24.82
CA ALA A 470 9.75 2.95 25.55
C ALA A 470 8.24 3.18 25.75
N THR A 471 7.44 2.81 24.75
CA THR A 471 5.97 2.88 24.83
C THR A 471 5.43 1.97 25.92
N ALA A 472 5.92 0.73 26.01
CA ALA A 472 5.46 -0.25 27.00
C ALA A 472 5.74 0.23 28.42
N ARG A 473 6.92 0.81 28.67
CA ARG A 473 7.24 1.42 29.96
C ARG A 473 6.31 2.60 30.27
N LEU A 474 6.16 3.52 29.32
CA LEU A 474 5.33 4.71 29.52
C LEU A 474 3.85 4.36 29.77
N ARG A 475 3.32 3.33 29.11
CA ARG A 475 1.92 2.87 29.32
C ARG A 475 1.64 2.48 30.78
N ARG A 476 2.62 1.96 31.52
CA ARG A 476 2.43 1.50 32.90
C ARG A 476 2.15 2.66 33.85
N VAL A 477 2.76 3.81 33.60
CA VAL A 477 2.68 5.00 34.47
C VAL A 477 1.70 6.06 33.96
N MET A 478 1.21 5.91 32.72
CA MET A 478 0.36 6.90 32.04
C MET A 478 -0.86 7.30 32.85
N GLY A 479 -1.52 6.36 33.53
CA GLY A 479 -2.77 6.62 34.26
C GLY A 479 -2.62 7.57 35.45
N GLY A 480 -1.44 7.62 36.08
CA GLY A 480 -1.15 8.51 37.21
C GLY A 480 -0.63 9.89 36.80
N LEU A 481 -0.24 10.05 35.53
CA LEU A 481 0.34 11.31 35.02
C LEU A 481 -0.66 12.24 34.35
N VAL A 482 -1.84 11.73 33.98
CA VAL A 482 -2.87 12.53 33.31
C VAL A 482 -4.24 12.36 33.92
N SER A 483 -4.96 13.47 34.01
CA SER A 483 -6.31 13.53 34.57
C SER A 483 -7.34 12.73 33.75
N GLN A 484 -8.46 12.33 34.37
CA GLN A 484 -9.42 11.36 33.82
C GLN A 484 -10.13 11.81 32.53
N ASP A 485 -10.23 13.11 32.32
CA ASP A 485 -10.80 13.78 31.15
C ASP A 485 -9.92 13.66 29.88
N GLN A 486 -8.65 13.28 30.03
CA GLN A 486 -7.84 12.82 28.91
C GLN A 486 -8.09 11.33 28.64
N THR A 487 -8.98 11.03 27.70
CA THR A 487 -9.38 9.65 27.40
C THR A 487 -8.69 9.07 26.17
N CYS A 488 -8.26 9.91 25.23
CA CYS A 488 -7.67 9.43 23.98
C CYS A 488 -6.24 8.91 24.17
N GLY A 489 -6.00 7.63 23.83
CA GLY A 489 -4.67 7.04 23.80
C GLY A 489 -4.13 6.58 25.17
N VAL A 490 -4.85 6.86 26.25
CA VAL A 490 -4.52 6.41 27.61
C VAL A 490 -5.04 4.98 27.81
N PRO A 491 -4.22 4.03 28.27
CA PRO A 491 -4.66 2.66 28.52
C PRO A 491 -5.85 2.59 29.48
N GLY A 492 -6.87 1.79 29.13
CA GLY A 492 -8.06 1.58 29.96
C GLY A 492 -9.11 2.69 29.87
N ARG A 493 -8.90 3.73 29.04
CA ARG A 493 -9.87 4.82 28.84
C ARG A 493 -10.49 4.76 27.44
N SER A 494 -11.73 5.24 27.32
CA SER A 494 -12.49 5.26 26.07
C SER A 494 -12.96 6.66 25.74
N CYS A 495 -12.89 7.05 24.46
CA CYS A 495 -13.41 8.34 24.01
C CYS A 495 -14.93 8.47 24.17
N SER A 496 -15.65 7.35 24.29
CA SER A 496 -17.08 7.33 24.61
C SER A 496 -17.37 7.98 25.97
N TRP A 497 -16.43 7.95 26.91
CA TRP A 497 -16.59 8.59 28.21
C TRP A 497 -16.77 10.10 28.09
N ASN A 498 -16.05 10.76 27.16
CA ASN A 498 -16.22 12.19 26.92
C ASN A 498 -17.60 12.52 26.33
N LEU A 499 -18.19 11.62 25.56
CA LEU A 499 -19.54 11.80 25.01
C LEU A 499 -20.59 11.68 26.10
N ILE A 500 -20.44 10.70 27.00
CA ILE A 500 -21.30 10.53 28.16
C ILE A 500 -21.20 11.74 29.08
N LEU A 501 -19.98 12.17 29.42
CA LEU A 501 -19.73 13.35 30.23
C LEU A 501 -20.37 14.61 29.62
N LEU A 502 -20.23 14.82 28.31
CA LEU A 502 -20.85 15.96 27.63
C LEU A 502 -22.38 15.92 27.74
N ARG A 503 -23.00 14.75 27.52
CA ARG A 503 -24.45 14.58 27.68
C ARG A 503 -24.87 14.89 29.12
N ASP A 504 -24.21 14.30 30.11
CA ASP A 504 -24.58 14.46 31.52
C ASP A 504 -24.42 15.93 31.98
N VAL A 505 -23.43 16.65 31.46
CA VAL A 505 -23.26 18.08 31.68
C VAL A 505 -24.41 18.89 31.05
N LEU A 506 -24.82 18.55 29.83
CA LEU A 506 -25.95 19.21 29.16
C LEU A 506 -27.24 19.02 29.96
N ASP A 507 -27.53 17.78 30.38
CA ASP A 507 -28.72 17.46 31.18
C ASP A 507 -28.71 18.20 32.53
N TRP A 508 -27.55 18.24 33.21
CA TRP A 508 -27.38 18.92 34.51
C TRP A 508 -27.57 20.44 34.43
N VAL A 509 -27.07 21.05 33.36
CA VAL A 509 -27.23 22.49 33.07
C VAL A 509 -28.69 22.81 32.79
N GLU A 510 -29.36 22.00 31.98
CA GLU A 510 -30.77 22.17 31.63
C GLU A 510 -31.67 22.06 32.87
N GLU A 511 -31.46 21.02 33.70
CA GLU A 511 -32.21 20.80 34.95
C GLU A 511 -32.09 21.99 35.92
N ARG A 512 -30.92 22.65 35.95
CA ARG A 512 -30.63 23.77 36.87
C ARG A 512 -30.80 25.15 36.24
N ASN A 513 -31.21 25.23 34.97
CA ASN A 513 -31.34 26.47 34.22
C ASN A 513 -30.08 27.36 34.30
N LEU A 514 -28.91 26.75 34.12
CA LEU A 514 -27.63 27.44 34.17
C LEU A 514 -27.20 27.93 32.77
N PRO A 515 -26.46 29.05 32.66
CA PRO A 515 -25.85 29.43 31.39
C PRO A 515 -24.71 28.47 31.03
N LEU A 516 -24.67 28.03 29.76
CA LEU A 516 -23.62 27.15 29.23
C LEU A 516 -23.04 27.69 27.93
N GLY A 517 -21.70 27.63 27.82
CA GLY A 517 -20.98 27.82 26.58
C GLY A 517 -20.17 26.57 26.25
N LEU A 518 -20.29 26.09 25.01
CA LEU A 518 -19.49 24.98 24.49
C LEU A 518 -18.43 25.51 23.53
N VAL A 519 -17.16 25.24 23.83
CA VAL A 519 -16.03 25.65 23.00
C VAL A 519 -15.36 24.42 22.41
N SER A 520 -15.43 24.28 21.09
CA SER A 520 -14.75 23.22 20.34
C SER A 520 -13.48 23.76 19.69
N ILE A 521 -12.32 23.25 20.09
CA ILE A 521 -11.01 23.67 19.58
C ILE A 521 -10.40 22.52 18.79
N ASP A 522 -9.99 22.78 17.55
CA ASP A 522 -9.21 21.83 16.73
C ASP A 522 -7.80 22.36 16.50
N GLN A 523 -6.80 21.49 16.66
CA GLN A 523 -5.40 21.84 16.47
C GLN A 523 -4.92 21.45 15.08
N GLU A 524 -4.63 22.44 14.26
CA GLU A 524 -4.10 22.22 12.91
C GLU A 524 -2.75 21.49 12.97
N LYS A 525 -2.71 20.26 12.42
CA LYS A 525 -1.49 19.43 12.31
C LYS A 525 -0.79 19.19 13.65
N ALA A 526 -1.57 18.90 14.69
CA ALA A 526 -1.11 18.81 16.08
C ALA A 526 0.18 17.98 16.30
N PHE A 527 0.25 16.76 15.74
CA PHE A 527 1.44 15.90 15.88
C PHE A 527 2.69 16.50 15.23
N ASP A 528 2.53 17.19 14.10
CA ASP A 528 3.65 17.72 13.31
C ASP A 528 4.24 19.00 13.93
N ARG A 529 3.52 19.63 14.89
CA ARG A 529 3.91 20.91 15.51
C ARG A 529 4.44 20.82 16.94
N VAL A 530 4.55 19.62 17.51
CA VAL A 530 5.09 19.39 18.86
C VAL A 530 6.54 19.89 18.96
N GLN A 531 6.81 20.86 19.86
CA GLN A 531 8.18 21.31 20.11
C GLN A 531 8.90 20.40 21.10
N HIS A 532 10.06 19.88 20.70
CA HIS A 532 10.81 18.91 21.51
C HIS A 532 11.32 19.50 22.81
N GLY A 533 11.75 20.76 22.82
CA GLY A 533 12.24 21.46 24.03
C GLY A 533 11.20 21.44 25.16
N PHE A 534 10.00 21.96 24.86
CA PHE A 534 8.88 21.93 25.79
C PHE A 534 8.48 20.52 26.19
N LEU A 535 8.38 19.57 25.23
CA LEU A 535 8.09 18.17 25.55
C LEU A 535 9.07 17.58 26.58
N PHE A 536 10.39 17.85 26.43
CA PHE A 536 11.38 17.40 27.41
C PHE A 536 11.24 18.10 28.76
N GLY A 537 10.86 19.38 28.76
CA GLY A 537 10.53 20.13 29.97
C GLY A 537 9.36 19.50 30.73
N VAL A 538 8.28 19.14 30.02
CA VAL A 538 7.10 18.46 30.60
C VAL A 538 7.50 17.12 31.22
N LEU A 539 8.26 16.28 30.50
CA LEU A 539 8.76 15.02 31.04
C LEU A 539 9.62 15.23 32.30
N GLY A 540 10.48 16.26 32.31
CA GLY A 540 11.26 16.62 33.49
C GLY A 540 10.38 17.02 34.69
N ARG A 541 9.34 17.83 34.45
CA ARG A 541 8.39 18.26 35.50
C ARG A 541 7.55 17.11 36.04
N MET A 542 7.24 16.10 35.24
CA MET A 542 6.56 14.86 35.63
C MET A 542 7.46 13.86 36.38
N GLY A 543 8.75 14.17 36.57
CA GLY A 543 9.67 13.34 37.34
C GLY A 543 10.34 12.21 36.56
N PHE A 544 10.30 12.23 35.22
CA PHE A 544 11.10 11.28 34.43
C PHE A 544 12.60 11.59 34.59
N GLY A 545 13.39 10.54 34.80
CA GLY A 545 14.83 10.67 34.94
C GLY A 545 15.57 10.98 33.62
N PRO A 546 16.86 11.34 33.71
CA PRO A 546 17.66 11.74 32.57
C PRO A 546 17.85 10.62 31.54
N ARG A 547 17.84 9.34 31.95
CA ARG A 547 18.03 8.22 31.03
C ARG A 547 16.80 8.06 30.13
N PHE A 548 15.59 8.02 30.71
CA PHE A 548 14.37 7.90 29.89
C PHE A 548 14.16 9.12 28.98
N ILE A 549 14.38 10.35 29.49
CA ILE A 549 14.34 11.56 28.66
C ILE A 549 15.39 11.47 27.54
N GLY A 550 16.58 10.94 27.84
CA GLY A 550 17.63 10.66 26.86
C GLY A 550 17.20 9.67 25.78
N TRP A 551 16.41 8.66 26.11
CA TRP A 551 15.85 7.72 25.14
C TRP A 551 14.87 8.41 24.19
N VAL A 552 13.97 9.24 24.73
CA VAL A 552 13.04 10.03 23.93
C VAL A 552 13.83 10.96 23.00
N ARG A 553 14.83 11.70 23.51
CA ARG A 553 15.73 12.54 22.70
C ARG A 553 16.37 11.75 21.57
N THR A 554 16.92 10.57 21.88
CA THR A 554 17.56 9.68 20.89
C THR A 554 16.60 9.31 19.76
N LEU A 555 15.35 8.95 20.08
CA LEU A 555 14.35 8.53 19.10
C LEU A 555 13.96 9.62 18.08
N TYR A 556 14.11 10.90 18.44
CA TYR A 556 13.79 12.04 17.57
C TYR A 556 15.01 12.75 17.01
N ALA A 557 16.20 12.58 17.59
CA ALA A 557 17.43 13.22 17.14
C ALA A 557 17.80 12.86 15.70
N GLY A 558 18.06 13.89 14.88
CA GLY A 558 18.49 13.76 13.48
C GLY A 558 17.51 12.99 12.59
N ALA A 559 16.23 12.97 12.96
CA ALA A 559 15.14 12.41 12.17
C ALA A 559 15.00 13.12 10.83
N TYR A 560 14.80 12.36 9.76
CA TYR A 560 14.43 12.93 8.46
C TYR A 560 13.55 11.97 7.68
N SER A 561 12.75 12.51 6.76
CA SER A 561 11.87 11.72 5.91
C SER A 561 12.08 12.04 4.43
N CYS A 562 11.92 11.05 3.56
CA CYS A 562 11.79 11.27 2.12
C CYS A 562 10.32 11.08 1.72
N VAL A 563 9.74 12.07 1.04
CA VAL A 563 8.35 12.03 0.55
C VAL A 563 8.28 11.12 -0.67
N ARG A 564 7.32 10.19 -0.66
CA ARG A 564 7.10 9.25 -1.75
C ARG A 564 5.96 9.72 -2.66
N VAL A 565 6.29 10.14 -3.87
CA VAL A 565 5.32 10.61 -4.89
C VAL A 565 5.42 9.70 -6.12
N ASN A 566 4.31 9.04 -6.48
CA ASN A 566 4.24 8.13 -7.63
C ASN A 566 5.42 7.13 -7.73
N GLY A 567 5.87 6.62 -6.57
CA GLY A 567 6.98 5.66 -6.45
C GLY A 567 8.38 6.27 -6.44
N PHE A 568 8.55 7.57 -6.68
CA PHE A 568 9.82 8.29 -6.50
C PHE A 568 9.96 8.75 -5.05
N LEU A 569 11.21 8.90 -4.59
CA LEU A 569 11.53 9.45 -3.28
C LEU A 569 12.15 10.83 -3.46
N SER A 570 11.72 11.78 -2.65
CA SER A 570 12.25 13.14 -2.60
C SER A 570 13.65 13.16 -1.98
N GLY A 571 14.28 14.34 -2.02
CA GLY A 571 15.36 14.68 -1.11
C GLY A 571 14.95 14.55 0.37
N PRO A 572 15.92 14.45 1.29
CA PRO A 572 15.65 14.35 2.72
C PRO A 572 15.03 15.64 3.25
N VAL A 573 13.92 15.52 3.98
CA VAL A 573 13.29 16.59 4.75
C VAL A 573 13.58 16.34 6.22
N GLU A 574 14.33 17.23 6.85
CA GLU A 574 14.63 17.13 8.28
C GLU A 574 13.37 17.35 9.12
N GLN A 575 13.22 16.55 10.16
CA GLN A 575 12.11 16.66 11.08
C GLN A 575 12.57 17.33 12.38
N LEU A 576 12.61 18.67 12.36
CA LEU A 576 13.12 19.49 13.46
C LEU A 576 12.10 19.75 14.57
N GLY A 577 10.81 19.66 14.21
CA GLY A 577 9.65 19.73 15.09
C GLY A 577 8.67 18.58 14.81
N GLY A 578 7.73 18.40 15.73
CA GLY A 578 6.72 17.36 15.67
C GLY A 578 7.20 16.00 16.16
N VAL A 579 6.24 15.12 16.41
CA VAL A 579 6.49 13.70 16.68
C VAL A 579 6.17 12.88 15.42
N ARG A 580 6.89 11.79 15.18
CA ARG A 580 6.82 11.02 13.93
C ARG A 580 5.49 10.28 13.83
N GLN A 581 4.63 10.65 12.88
CA GLN A 581 3.40 9.92 12.60
C GLN A 581 3.71 8.48 12.13
N GLY A 582 3.34 7.49 12.95
CA GLY A 582 3.67 6.07 12.73
C GLY A 582 4.71 5.50 13.70
N CYS A 583 5.26 6.33 14.60
CA CYS A 583 6.01 5.88 15.76
C CYS A 583 5.06 5.43 16.88
N PRO A 584 5.24 4.24 17.48
CA PRO A 584 4.40 3.75 18.57
C PRO A 584 4.35 4.64 19.81
N LEU A 585 5.43 5.39 20.08
CA LEU A 585 5.58 6.23 21.27
C LEU A 585 4.90 7.60 21.13
N SER A 586 4.81 8.12 19.90
CA SER A 586 4.34 9.47 19.62
C SER A 586 2.94 9.81 20.15
N PRO A 587 1.93 8.91 20.10
CA PRO A 587 0.62 9.19 20.70
C PRO A 587 0.69 9.51 22.19
N LEU A 588 1.43 8.72 22.99
CA LEU A 588 1.52 8.94 24.43
C LEU A 588 2.30 10.21 24.77
N LEU A 589 3.36 10.50 24.01
CA LEU A 589 4.10 11.76 24.19
C LEU A 589 3.25 12.98 23.87
N TYR A 590 2.37 12.90 22.87
CA TYR A 590 1.44 13.98 22.56
C TYR A 590 0.41 14.20 23.69
N VAL A 591 -0.08 13.12 24.30
CA VAL A 591 -0.97 13.19 25.47
C VAL A 591 -0.28 13.93 26.63
N LEU A 592 0.95 13.53 26.98
CA LEU A 592 1.72 14.22 28.03
C LEU A 592 2.01 15.68 27.67
N PHE A 593 2.38 15.96 26.41
CA PHE A 593 2.63 17.31 25.92
C PHE A 593 1.42 18.23 26.10
N MET A 594 0.20 17.69 25.95
CA MET A 594 -1.04 18.45 26.07
C MET A 594 -1.53 18.60 27.52
N GLU A 595 -1.07 17.77 28.44
CA GLU A 595 -1.55 17.80 29.83
C GLU A 595 -1.35 19.13 30.56
N PRO A 596 -0.20 19.84 30.45
CA PRO A 596 -0.04 21.13 31.11
C PRO A 596 -1.07 22.17 30.68
N PHE A 597 -1.49 22.13 29.41
CA PHE A 597 -2.58 22.99 28.91
C PHE A 597 -3.93 22.57 29.51
N ALA A 598 -4.19 21.27 29.61
CA ALA A 598 -5.42 20.77 30.22
C ALA A 598 -5.48 21.12 31.73
N GLU A 599 -4.37 21.05 32.45
CA GLU A 599 -4.27 21.50 33.85
C GLU A 599 -4.49 23.00 33.99
N LEU A 600 -3.93 23.81 33.09
CA LEU A 600 -4.19 25.25 33.08
C LEU A 600 -5.69 25.55 32.93
N VAL A 601 -6.37 24.85 32.02
CA VAL A 601 -7.82 24.99 31.82
C VAL A 601 -8.58 24.59 33.08
N ARG A 602 -8.24 23.45 33.69
CA ARG A 602 -8.87 22.98 34.93
C ARG A 602 -8.61 23.89 36.13
N GLY A 603 -7.47 24.58 36.16
CA GLY A 603 -7.10 25.53 37.21
C GLY A 603 -7.86 26.86 37.14
N THR A 604 -8.61 27.13 36.06
CA THR A 604 -9.46 28.33 35.99
C THR A 604 -10.69 28.17 36.88
N ARG A 605 -11.03 29.19 37.66
CA ARG A 605 -12.10 29.18 38.70
C ARG A 605 -13.54 29.00 38.17
N ALA A 606 -13.72 28.71 36.89
CA ALA A 606 -15.02 28.41 36.31
C ALA A 606 -15.26 26.89 36.39
N SER A 607 -16.53 26.47 36.43
CA SER A 607 -16.95 25.06 36.33
C SER A 607 -16.63 24.50 34.93
N THR A 608 -15.36 24.42 34.58
CA THR A 608 -14.89 24.05 33.25
C THR A 608 -14.70 22.55 33.18
N VAL A 609 -15.53 21.90 32.35
CA VAL A 609 -15.39 20.49 32.02
C VAL A 609 -14.55 20.38 30.75
N PHE A 610 -13.33 19.89 30.89
CA PHE A 610 -12.46 19.59 29.75
C PHE A 610 -12.74 18.17 29.23
N GLY A 611 -12.57 17.96 27.93
CA GLY A 611 -12.60 16.65 27.31
C GLY A 611 -11.79 16.66 26.03
N SER A 612 -10.80 15.77 25.91
CA SER A 612 -9.97 15.68 24.70
C SER A 612 -10.35 14.49 23.82
N ARG A 613 -10.60 14.75 22.53
CA ARG A 613 -10.83 13.70 21.52
C ARG A 613 -9.66 13.71 20.54
N GLY A 614 -9.01 12.56 20.33
CA GLY A 614 -7.95 12.46 19.33
C GLY A 614 -8.45 11.94 17.99
N GLY A 615 -7.95 12.50 16.89
CA GLY A 615 -8.23 12.08 15.51
C GLY A 615 -7.46 10.82 15.05
N GLY A 616 -7.08 9.94 15.97
CA GLY A 616 -6.34 8.72 15.67
C GLY A 616 -7.29 7.55 15.44
N ARG A 617 -7.36 7.00 14.22
CA ARG A 617 -7.77 5.60 14.05
C ARG A 617 -6.80 4.76 14.87
N GLU A 618 -7.30 3.96 15.81
CA GLU A 618 -6.49 3.04 16.60
C GLU A 618 -5.64 2.16 15.68
N SER A 619 -4.33 2.43 15.69
CA SER A 619 -3.35 1.93 14.72
C SER A 619 -2.92 0.50 14.98
#